data_AF-I0I177-F1
#
_entry.id   AF-I0I177-F1
#
_cell.length_a   1.000
_cell.length_b   1.000
_cell.length_c   1.000
_cell.angle_alpha   90.00
_cell.angle_beta   90.00
_cell.angle_gamma   90.00
#
_symmetry.space_group_name_H-M   'P 1'
#
loop_
_entity.id
_entity.type
_entity.pdbx_description
1 polymer ?
#
loop_
_entity_poly.entity_id
_entity_poly.type
_entity_poly.pdbx_seq_one_letter_code
_entity_poly.pdbx_strand_id
1 'polypeptide(L)'
;MHQHDQEPEGGQPQGQEGNVEQTPMERMASSMYAQAGEAANAFRRGELLQDSQIDPLADSDDRLIAMLSYVTQLVLPVVMPLIVLLSESSKKRPFQRYHAVQSLAFVLLFWLIFMAASIAIGILQIIPVLGWLIGVFALICLTPIYFLAGIGLLLYYGLQAYKGRRFAIPGLTSFLRDQNWLQ
;
A
#
# COMPACT_ATOMS: atom_id res chain seq x y z
N MET A 1 -37.70 -48.39 48.51
CA MET A 1 -38.23 -47.13 47.94
C MET A 1 -37.78 -47.06 46.49
N HIS A 2 -38.58 -47.60 45.57
CA HIS A 2 -38.37 -47.46 44.13
C HIS A 2 -39.65 -46.89 43.56
N GLN A 3 -39.58 -45.63 43.15
CA GLN A 3 -40.67 -44.88 42.56
C GLN A 3 -40.57 -45.08 41.05
N HIS A 4 -41.55 -45.80 40.49
CA HIS A 4 -41.81 -45.85 39.06
C HIS A 4 -42.82 -44.74 38.78
N ASP A 5 -42.34 -43.59 38.32
CA ASP A 5 -43.19 -42.58 37.71
C ASP A 5 -43.07 -42.74 36.18
N GLN A 6 -44.20 -43.09 35.57
CA GLN A 6 -44.43 -43.03 34.14
C GLN A 6 -44.62 -41.55 33.77
N GLU A 7 -43.86 -41.05 32.79
CA GLU A 7 -44.20 -39.82 32.06
C GLU A 7 -44.38 -40.13 30.57
N PRO A 8 -45.34 -39.45 29.90
CA PRO A 8 -45.82 -39.82 28.58
C PRO A 8 -44.90 -39.37 27.47
N GLU A 9 -44.86 -40.16 26.39
CA GLU A 9 -44.31 -39.76 25.09
C GLU A 9 -45.04 -38.51 24.56
N GLY A 10 -44.50 -37.34 24.84
CA GLY A 10 -44.88 -36.06 24.23
C GLY A 10 -43.97 -35.78 23.05
N GLY A 11 -44.53 -35.90 21.85
CA GLY A 11 -43.82 -35.83 20.58
C GLY A 11 -42.84 -34.66 20.44
N GLN A 12 -41.69 -34.97 19.84
CA GLN A 12 -40.82 -33.98 19.24
C GLN A 12 -41.67 -33.08 18.33
N PRO A 13 -41.66 -31.75 18.50
CA PRO A 13 -42.05 -30.91 17.40
C PRO A 13 -40.95 -31.10 16.35
N GLN A 14 -41.22 -31.97 15.38
CA GLN A 14 -40.63 -31.86 14.06
C GLN A 14 -41.00 -30.45 13.58
N GLY A 15 -40.12 -29.51 13.93
CA GLY A 15 -40.02 -28.20 13.30
C GLY A 15 -39.67 -28.49 11.87
N GLN A 16 -40.73 -28.72 11.10
CA GLN A 16 -40.78 -28.68 9.67
C GLN A 16 -39.95 -27.46 9.29
N GLU A 17 -38.74 -27.68 8.77
CA GLU A 17 -37.96 -26.68 8.06
C GLU A 17 -38.80 -26.34 6.82
N GLY A 18 -39.87 -25.59 7.05
CA GLY A 18 -40.62 -24.93 6.04
C GLY A 18 -39.58 -24.10 5.30
N ASN A 19 -39.45 -24.40 4.03
CA ASN A 19 -38.81 -23.56 3.04
C ASN A 19 -39.53 -22.20 3.11
N VAL A 20 -39.17 -21.37 4.09
CA VAL A 20 -39.68 -20.00 4.21
C VAL A 20 -39.11 -19.34 2.99
N GLU A 21 -39.97 -19.11 2.01
CA GLU A 21 -39.67 -18.40 0.80
C GLU A 21 -39.35 -16.96 1.23
N GLN A 22 -38.09 -16.77 1.66
CA GLN A 22 -37.61 -15.49 2.15
C GLN A 22 -37.90 -14.48 1.07
N THR A 23 -38.56 -13.40 1.46
CA THR A 23 -38.84 -12.32 0.52
C THR A 23 -37.51 -11.83 -0.05
N PRO A 24 -37.47 -11.36 -1.31
CA PRO A 24 -36.22 -10.88 -1.92
C PRO A 24 -35.49 -9.86 -1.04
N MET A 25 -36.26 -9.06 -0.28
CA MET A 25 -35.75 -8.09 0.68
C MET A 25 -35.10 -8.71 1.92
N GLU A 26 -35.66 -9.78 2.52
CA GLU A 26 -35.04 -10.47 3.66
C GLU A 26 -33.77 -11.24 3.27
N ARG A 27 -33.76 -11.83 2.07
CA ARG A 27 -32.56 -12.49 1.55
C ARG A 27 -31.45 -11.46 1.28
N MET A 28 -31.82 -10.31 0.73
CA MET A 28 -30.89 -9.20 0.52
C MET A 28 -30.38 -8.67 1.86
N ALA A 29 -31.26 -8.40 2.82
CA ALA A 29 -30.88 -7.93 4.15
C ALA A 29 -29.94 -8.91 4.87
N SER A 30 -30.27 -10.20 4.90
CA SER A 30 -29.43 -11.22 5.55
C SER A 30 -28.05 -11.35 4.88
N SER A 31 -27.97 -11.27 3.55
CA SER A 31 -26.69 -11.25 2.83
C SER A 31 -25.85 -10.01 3.18
N MET A 32 -26.49 -8.84 3.33
CA MET A 32 -25.81 -7.62 3.73
C MET A 32 -25.30 -7.69 5.18
N TYR A 33 -26.08 -8.25 6.11
CA TYR A 33 -25.63 -8.47 7.48
C TYR A 33 -24.46 -9.45 7.55
N ALA A 34 -24.50 -10.53 6.76
CA ALA A 34 -23.41 -11.50 6.67
C ALA A 34 -22.13 -10.84 6.13
N GLN A 35 -22.23 -10.09 5.03
CA GLN A 35 -21.10 -9.39 4.41
C GLN A 35 -20.52 -8.30 5.34
N ALA A 36 -21.38 -7.57 6.05
CA ALA A 36 -20.95 -6.58 7.04
C ALA A 36 -20.25 -7.24 8.24
N GLY A 37 -20.74 -8.40 8.69
CA GLY A 37 -20.10 -9.19 9.73
C GLY A 37 -18.72 -9.71 9.34
N GLU A 38 -18.58 -10.22 8.11
CA GLU A 38 -17.29 -10.63 7.55
C GLU A 38 -16.31 -9.45 7.44
N ALA A 39 -16.77 -8.30 6.93
CA ALA A 39 -15.94 -7.11 6.82
C ALA A 39 -15.48 -6.60 8.20
N ALA A 40 -16.38 -6.59 9.19
CA ALA A 40 -16.05 -6.21 10.57
C ALA A 40 -15.05 -7.18 11.21
N ASN A 41 -15.20 -8.49 10.97
CA ASN A 41 -14.28 -9.51 11.44
C ASN A 41 -12.92 -9.40 10.76
N ALA A 42 -12.86 -9.13 9.46
CA ALA A 42 -11.62 -8.89 8.72
C ALA A 42 -10.87 -7.64 9.23
N PHE A 43 -11.61 -6.56 9.51
CA PHE A 43 -11.05 -5.36 10.16
C PHE A 43 -10.50 -5.67 11.56
N ARG A 44 -11.25 -6.43 12.36
CA ARG A 44 -10.87 -6.80 13.74
C ARG A 44 -9.64 -7.72 13.77
N ARG A 45 -9.52 -8.64 12.80
CA ARG A 45 -8.33 -9.48 12.63
C ARG A 45 -7.12 -8.72 12.07
N GLY A 46 -7.31 -7.47 11.66
CA GLY A 46 -6.28 -6.68 11.00
C GLY A 46 -5.91 -7.23 9.61
N GLU A 47 -6.71 -8.13 9.03
CA GLU A 47 -6.41 -8.76 7.73
C GLU A 47 -6.37 -7.75 6.59
N LEU A 48 -7.16 -6.67 6.70
CA LEU A 48 -7.11 -5.55 5.76
C LEU A 48 -5.80 -4.73 5.84
N LEU A 49 -5.08 -4.80 6.96
CA LEU A 49 -3.75 -4.20 7.15
C LEU A 49 -2.61 -5.23 6.93
N GLN A 50 -2.97 -6.51 6.93
CA GLN A 50 -2.08 -7.66 6.75
C GLN A 50 -1.82 -7.97 5.27
N ASP A 51 -2.67 -7.47 4.35
CA ASP A 51 -2.56 -7.74 2.91
C ASP A 51 -1.40 -6.98 2.21
N SER A 52 -0.60 -6.22 2.95
CA SER A 52 0.77 -5.95 2.52
C SER A 52 1.56 -7.25 2.65
N GLN A 53 1.46 -8.12 1.65
CA GLN A 53 2.02 -9.46 1.69
C GLN A 53 3.50 -9.38 2.08
N ILE A 54 3.79 -9.87 3.29
CA ILE A 54 5.16 -10.09 3.74
C ILE A 54 5.68 -11.20 2.84
N ASP A 55 6.70 -10.89 2.05
CA ASP A 55 7.29 -11.84 1.12
C ASP A 55 8.02 -12.94 1.92
N PRO A 56 7.50 -14.18 1.96
CA PRO A 56 8.12 -15.24 2.75
C PRO A 56 9.45 -15.70 2.15
N LEU A 57 9.72 -15.36 0.88
CA LEU A 57 10.95 -15.72 0.17
C LEU A 57 12.07 -14.69 0.35
N ALA A 58 11.78 -13.51 0.91
CA ALA A 58 12.78 -12.47 1.13
C ALA A 58 13.62 -12.78 2.37
N ASP A 59 14.93 -12.98 2.21
CA ASP A 59 15.84 -13.14 3.34
C ASP A 59 16.18 -11.76 3.99
N SER A 60 17.04 -11.77 5.01
CA SER A 60 17.42 -10.54 5.72
C SER A 60 18.23 -9.57 4.84
N ASP A 61 19.07 -10.11 3.95
CA ASP A 61 19.91 -9.30 3.05
C ASP A 61 19.05 -8.65 1.97
N ASP A 62 18.05 -9.37 1.46
CA ASP A 62 17.03 -8.87 0.52
C ASP A 62 16.30 -7.65 1.09
N ARG A 63 15.87 -7.75 2.35
CA ARG A 63 15.18 -6.66 3.07
C ARG A 63 16.08 -5.46 3.30
N LEU A 64 17.34 -5.70 3.66
CA LEU A 64 18.32 -4.64 3.85
C LEU A 64 18.60 -3.89 2.54
N ILE A 65 18.86 -4.62 1.45
CA ILE A 65 19.12 -4.04 0.13
C ILE A 65 17.89 -3.29 -0.41
N ALA A 66 16.68 -3.81 -0.18
CA ALA A 66 15.45 -3.15 -0.56
C ALA A 66 15.27 -1.82 0.20
N MET A 67 15.51 -1.80 1.51
CA MET A 67 15.49 -0.56 2.30
C MET A 67 16.56 0.43 1.85
N LEU A 68 17.79 -0.04 1.62
CA LEU A 68 18.89 0.79 1.13
C LEU A 68 18.57 1.43 -0.21
N SER A 69 17.85 0.70 -1.07
CA SER A 69 17.35 1.20 -2.34
C SER A 69 16.34 2.34 -2.18
N TYR A 70 15.89 2.73 -0.98
CA TYR A 70 15.13 3.96 -0.72
C TYR A 70 15.92 5.00 0.08
N VAL A 71 16.64 4.55 1.11
CA VAL A 71 17.32 5.46 2.04
C VAL A 71 18.53 6.13 1.38
N THR A 72 19.26 5.39 0.54
CA THR A 72 20.45 5.94 -0.13
C THR A 72 20.09 7.05 -1.11
N GLN A 73 18.84 7.15 -1.59
CA GLN A 73 18.39 8.24 -2.45
C GLN A 73 18.56 9.62 -1.81
N LEU A 74 18.57 9.69 -0.48
CA LEU A 74 18.73 10.95 0.25
C LEU A 74 20.12 11.56 0.08
N VAL A 75 21.15 10.71 -0.06
CA VAL A 75 22.55 11.14 -0.15
C VAL A 75 23.06 11.02 -1.59
N LEU A 76 22.82 9.87 -2.21
CA LEU A 76 23.26 9.52 -3.55
C LEU A 76 22.07 8.97 -4.35
N PRO A 77 21.21 9.85 -4.90
CA PRO A 77 20.06 9.42 -5.70
C PRO A 77 20.48 8.51 -6.84
N VAL A 78 19.63 7.53 -7.16
CA VAL A 78 19.77 6.57 -8.28
C VAL A 78 20.86 5.50 -8.10
N VAL A 79 21.94 5.75 -7.37
CA VAL A 79 23.11 4.85 -7.34
C VAL A 79 22.78 3.44 -6.87
N MET A 80 22.21 3.29 -5.68
CA MET A 80 21.90 1.95 -5.12
C MET A 80 20.88 1.16 -5.94
N PRO A 81 19.68 1.69 -6.29
CA PRO A 81 18.73 0.92 -7.10
C PRO A 81 19.28 0.61 -8.49
N LEU A 82 20.12 1.46 -9.06
CA LEU A 82 20.78 1.20 -10.33
C LEU A 82 21.77 0.04 -10.22
N ILE A 83 22.59 0.01 -9.15
CA ILE A 83 23.50 -1.12 -8.90
C ILE A 83 22.71 -2.42 -8.75
N VAL A 84 21.63 -2.41 -7.98
CA VAL A 84 20.76 -3.59 -7.82
C VAL A 84 20.22 -4.01 -9.18
N LEU A 85 19.65 -3.10 -9.96
CA LEU A 85 19.05 -3.40 -11.27
C LEU A 85 20.05 -3.92 -12.29
N LEU A 86 21.27 -3.40 -12.30
CA LEU A 86 22.34 -3.85 -13.19
C LEU A 86 23.03 -5.12 -12.68
N SER A 87 22.89 -5.46 -11.41
CA SER A 87 23.46 -6.68 -10.86
C SER A 87 22.75 -7.92 -11.41
N GLU A 88 23.53 -8.91 -11.84
CA GLU A 88 23.03 -10.24 -12.21
C GLU A 88 22.29 -10.93 -11.04
N SER A 89 22.63 -10.56 -9.81
CA SER A 89 21.97 -11.04 -8.59
C SER A 89 20.47 -10.68 -8.55
N SER A 90 20.09 -9.51 -9.08
CA SER A 90 18.69 -9.05 -9.06
C SER A 90 17.74 -9.95 -9.83
N LYS A 91 18.22 -10.64 -10.88
CA LYS A 91 17.42 -11.60 -11.65
C LYS A 91 17.01 -12.81 -10.79
N LYS A 92 17.83 -13.16 -9.80
CA LYS A 92 17.59 -14.27 -8.87
C LYS A 92 16.82 -13.83 -7.62
N ARG A 93 16.65 -12.51 -7.44
CA ARG A 93 16.21 -11.86 -6.19
C ARG A 93 15.03 -10.91 -6.48
N PRO A 94 13.82 -11.46 -6.75
CA PRO A 94 12.67 -10.68 -7.23
C PRO A 94 12.24 -9.57 -6.25
N PHE A 95 12.37 -9.81 -4.94
CA PHE A 95 12.05 -8.81 -3.90
C PHE A 95 12.96 -7.57 -4.00
N GLN A 96 14.27 -7.77 -4.15
CA GLN A 96 15.23 -6.67 -4.31
C GLN A 96 14.94 -5.88 -5.58
N ARG A 97 14.73 -6.59 -6.70
CA ARG A 97 14.43 -5.98 -7.99
C ARG A 97 13.14 -5.14 -7.93
N TYR A 98 12.09 -5.66 -7.30
CA TYR A 98 10.81 -4.96 -7.14
C TYR A 98 11.01 -3.59 -6.48
N HIS A 99 11.67 -3.55 -5.32
CA HIS A 99 11.87 -2.32 -4.58
C HIS A 99 12.90 -1.38 -5.23
N ALA A 100 13.91 -1.91 -5.92
CA ALA A 100 14.87 -1.10 -6.68
C ALA A 100 14.22 -0.39 -7.88
N VAL A 101 13.37 -1.08 -8.66
CA VAL A 101 12.61 -0.46 -9.75
C VAL A 101 11.64 0.59 -9.21
N GLN A 102 10.90 0.24 -8.15
CA GLN A 102 9.91 1.12 -7.55
C GLN A 102 10.54 2.41 -7.00
N SER A 103 11.68 2.30 -6.30
CA SER A 103 12.37 3.46 -5.73
C SER A 103 13.05 4.32 -6.78
N LEU A 104 13.58 3.71 -7.85
CA LEU A 104 14.12 4.43 -9.00
C LEU A 104 13.03 5.23 -9.70
N ALA A 105 11.89 4.60 -9.98
CA ALA A 105 10.77 5.27 -10.61
C ALA A 105 10.22 6.41 -9.73
N PHE A 106 10.16 6.20 -8.41
CA PHE A 106 9.71 7.22 -7.47
C PHE A 106 10.64 8.45 -7.49
N VAL A 107 11.96 8.27 -7.45
CA VAL A 107 12.90 9.40 -7.47
C VAL A 107 12.86 10.14 -8.82
N LEU A 108 12.69 9.43 -9.93
CA LEU A 108 12.52 10.04 -11.25
C LEU A 108 11.24 10.87 -11.32
N LEU A 109 10.11 10.34 -10.83
CA LEU A 109 8.84 11.07 -10.77
C LEU A 109 8.94 12.30 -9.86
N PHE A 110 9.57 12.17 -8.70
CA PHE A 110 9.79 13.28 -7.77
C PHE A 110 10.59 14.43 -8.42
N TRP A 111 11.69 14.13 -9.11
CA TRP A 111 12.47 15.14 -9.80
C TRP A 111 11.74 15.73 -11.01
N LEU A 112 10.99 14.92 -11.75
CA LEU A 112 10.20 15.38 -12.88
C LEU A 112 9.15 16.41 -12.45
N ILE A 113 8.40 16.13 -11.38
CA ILE A 113 7.40 17.05 -10.81
C ILE A 113 8.07 18.34 -10.32
N PHE A 114 9.20 18.22 -9.62
CA PHE A 114 9.93 19.37 -9.12
C PHE A 114 10.43 20.28 -10.25
N MET A 115 10.97 19.70 -11.33
CA MET A 115 11.43 20.45 -12.50
C MET A 115 10.28 21.15 -13.22
N ALA A 116 9.15 20.45 -13.42
CA ALA A 116 7.97 21.04 -14.04
C ALA A 116 7.41 22.22 -13.20
N ALA A 117 7.32 22.06 -11.89
CA ALA A 117 6.89 23.11 -10.98
C ALA A 117 7.87 24.30 -10.97
N SER A 118 9.17 24.03 -10.99
CA SER A 118 10.21 25.07 -11.03
C SER A 118 10.15 25.91 -12.30
N ILE A 119 9.91 25.26 -13.45
CA ILE A 119 9.72 25.96 -14.73
C ILE A 119 8.46 26.84 -14.67
N ALA A 120 7.34 26.31 -14.16
CA ALA A 120 6.11 27.08 -14.01
C ALA A 120 6.31 28.32 -13.13
N ILE A 121 6.93 28.15 -11.95
CA ILE A 121 7.24 29.27 -11.04
C ILE A 121 8.18 30.27 -11.72
N GLY A 122 9.18 29.79 -12.47
CA GLY A 122 10.13 30.63 -13.22
C GLY A 122 9.44 31.52 -14.25
N ILE A 123 8.40 31.04 -14.93
CA ILE A 123 7.60 31.84 -15.87
C ILE A 123 6.84 32.95 -15.12
N LEU A 124 6.29 32.67 -13.93
CA LEU A 124 5.59 33.70 -13.14
C LEU A 124 6.54 34.81 -12.63
N GLN A 125 7.85 34.57 -12.54
CA GLN A 125 8.83 35.60 -12.13
C GLN A 125 8.96 36.77 -13.10
N ILE A 126 8.43 36.65 -14.34
CA ILE A 126 8.47 37.74 -15.34
C ILE A 126 7.77 39.00 -14.82
N ILE A 127 6.74 38.84 -13.97
CA ILE A 127 6.03 39.97 -13.34
C ILE A 127 6.80 40.35 -12.06
N PRO A 128 7.44 41.53 -11.96
CA PRO A 128 8.45 41.80 -10.92
C PRO A 128 7.92 41.65 -9.49
N VAL A 129 6.79 42.28 -9.16
CA VAL A 129 6.26 42.29 -7.78
C VAL A 129 5.51 41.00 -7.46
N LEU A 130 4.62 40.57 -8.35
CA LEU A 130 3.78 39.38 -8.13
C LEU A 130 4.60 38.09 -8.21
N GLY A 131 5.48 38.00 -9.20
CA GLY A 131 6.39 36.89 -9.38
C GLY A 131 7.29 36.73 -8.17
N TRP A 132 7.95 37.81 -7.72
CA TRP A 132 8.81 37.76 -6.54
C TRP A 132 8.08 37.25 -5.29
N LEU A 133 6.86 37.74 -5.01
CA LEU A 133 6.07 37.26 -3.86
C LEU A 133 5.77 35.76 -3.95
N ILE A 134 5.30 35.29 -5.11
CA ILE A 134 4.98 33.87 -5.34
C ILE A 134 6.25 33.01 -5.28
N GLY A 135 7.37 33.49 -5.84
CA GLY A 135 8.64 32.80 -5.88
C GLY A 135 9.24 32.61 -4.49
N VAL A 136 9.25 33.68 -3.68
CA VAL A 136 9.71 33.64 -2.29
C VAL A 136 8.81 32.71 -1.47
N PHE A 137 7.49 32.81 -1.61
CA PHE A 137 6.56 31.91 -0.94
C PHE A 137 6.78 30.45 -1.32
N ALA A 138 6.92 30.15 -2.62
CA ALA A 138 7.17 28.80 -3.09
C ALA A 138 8.50 28.27 -2.56
N LEU A 139 9.56 29.08 -2.56
CA LEU A 139 10.88 28.69 -2.09
C LEU A 139 10.91 28.44 -0.57
N ILE A 140 10.22 29.23 0.23
CA ILE A 140 10.27 29.15 1.70
C ILE A 140 9.25 28.16 2.26
N CYS A 141 8.07 28.06 1.64
CA CYS A 141 7.00 27.20 2.15
C CYS A 141 6.86 25.91 1.34
N LEU A 142 6.63 26.00 0.03
CA LEU A 142 6.30 24.83 -0.78
C LEU A 142 7.50 23.90 -0.97
N THR A 143 8.68 24.44 -1.26
CA THR A 143 9.89 23.66 -1.52
C THR A 143 10.30 22.84 -0.28
N PRO A 144 10.44 23.41 0.94
CA PRO A 144 10.78 22.60 2.11
C PRO A 144 9.73 21.56 2.44
N ILE A 145 8.43 21.89 2.33
CA ILE A 145 7.35 20.93 2.54
C ILE A 145 7.44 19.76 1.54
N TYR A 146 7.70 20.06 0.26
CA TYR A 146 7.86 19.06 -0.79
C TYR A 146 9.05 18.11 -0.52
N PHE A 147 10.21 18.66 -0.15
CA PHE A 147 11.38 17.87 0.19
C PHE A 147 11.19 17.07 1.48
N LEU A 148 10.60 17.65 2.53
CA LEU A 148 10.29 16.94 3.77
C LEU A 148 9.29 15.80 3.53
N ALA A 149 8.26 16.01 2.72
CA ALA A 149 7.34 14.96 2.31
C ALA A 149 8.06 13.85 1.52
N GLY A 150 8.93 14.21 0.58
CA GLY A 150 9.76 13.27 -0.17
C GLY A 150 10.67 12.42 0.72
N ILE A 151 11.36 13.05 1.68
CA ILE A 151 12.20 12.37 2.67
C ILE A 151 11.36 11.44 3.53
N GLY A 152 10.22 11.93 4.05
CA GLY A 152 9.30 11.12 4.86
C GLY A 152 8.78 9.90 4.11
N LEU A 153 8.42 10.06 2.83
CA LEU A 153 7.98 8.97 1.96
C LEU A 153 9.10 7.95 1.71
N LEU A 154 10.32 8.40 1.39
CA LEU A 154 11.47 7.50 1.19
C LEU A 154 11.77 6.68 2.45
N LEU A 155 11.76 7.32 3.63
CA LEU A 155 11.97 6.62 4.90
C LEU A 155 10.84 5.65 5.20
N TYR A 156 9.58 6.06 5.01
CA TYR A 156 8.42 5.20 5.20
C TYR A 156 8.46 3.95 4.30
N TYR A 157 8.72 4.15 3.02
CA TYR A 157 8.85 3.07 2.04
C TYR A 157 10.06 2.16 2.32
N GLY A 158 11.19 2.74 2.72
CA GLY A 158 12.36 1.98 3.16
C GLY A 158 12.07 1.10 4.37
N LEU A 159 11.41 1.64 5.40
CA LEU A 159 11.01 0.88 6.59
C LEU A 159 10.03 -0.24 6.25
N GLN A 160 9.11 0.01 5.31
CA GLN A 160 8.15 -1.00 4.86
C GLN A 160 8.83 -2.12 4.08
N ALA A 161 9.82 -1.79 3.25
CA ALA A 161 10.66 -2.75 2.55
C ALA A 161 11.54 -3.57 3.53
N TYR A 162 12.07 -2.93 4.58
CA TYR A 162 12.84 -3.60 5.63
C TYR A 162 12.01 -4.64 6.39
N LYS A 163 10.72 -4.36 6.59
CA LYS A 163 9.75 -5.33 7.15
C LYS A 163 9.44 -6.49 6.21
N GLY A 164 10.01 -6.53 5.01
CA GLY A 164 9.80 -7.58 4.00
C GLY A 164 8.46 -7.45 3.27
N ARG A 165 7.81 -6.29 3.29
CA ARG A 165 6.48 -6.14 2.69
C ARG A 165 6.58 -5.61 1.26
N ARG A 166 5.96 -6.30 0.30
CA ARG A 166 5.71 -5.72 -1.03
C ARG A 166 4.49 -4.81 -0.95
N PHE A 167 4.65 -3.54 -1.29
CA PHE A 167 3.57 -2.55 -1.29
C PHE A 167 3.51 -1.83 -2.63
N ALA A 168 2.31 -1.40 -3.01
CA ALA A 168 2.10 -0.60 -4.20
C ALA A 168 2.02 0.88 -3.85
N ILE A 169 2.72 1.72 -4.61
CA ILE A 169 2.53 3.16 -4.61
C ILE A 169 1.40 3.45 -5.61
N PRO A 170 0.27 4.03 -5.19
CA PRO A 170 -0.85 4.31 -6.08
C PRO A 170 -0.42 5.13 -7.31
N GLY A 171 -0.90 4.75 -8.49
CA GLY A 171 -0.54 5.36 -9.77
C GLY A 171 0.83 4.91 -10.29
N LEU A 172 1.88 4.97 -9.47
CA LEU A 172 3.25 4.64 -9.88
C LEU A 172 3.46 3.14 -10.07
N THR A 173 3.11 2.33 -9.08
CA THR A 173 3.33 0.88 -9.13
C THR A 173 2.43 0.21 -10.17
N SER A 174 1.19 0.68 -10.33
CA SER A 174 0.30 0.22 -11.40
C SER A 174 0.90 0.51 -12.77
N PHE A 175 1.36 1.75 -13.01
CA PHE A 175 2.05 2.12 -14.26
C PHE A 175 3.26 1.21 -14.55
N LEU A 176 4.09 0.94 -13.55
CA LEU A 176 5.26 0.08 -13.72
C LEU A 176 4.89 -1.38 -14.02
N ARG A 177 3.80 -1.90 -13.48
CA ARG A 177 3.28 -3.23 -13.82
C ARG A 177 2.75 -3.26 -15.25
N ASP A 178 2.02 -2.23 -15.66
CA ASP A 178 1.48 -2.11 -17.03
C ASP A 178 2.61 -2.05 -18.07
N GLN A 179 3.76 -1.47 -17.73
CA GLN A 179 4.97 -1.47 -18.56
C GLN A 179 5.81 -2.75 -18.45
N ASN A 180 5.37 -3.76 -17.70
CA ASN A 180 6.08 -5.02 -17.42
C ASN A 180 7.46 -4.83 -16.75
N TRP A 181 7.65 -3.73 -15.99
CA TRP A 181 8.87 -3.47 -15.23
C TRP A 181 8.84 -4.11 -13.85
N LEU A 182 7.64 -4.33 -13.30
CA LEU A 182 7.39 -5.05 -12.05
C LEU A 182 6.59 -6.31 -12.36
N GLN A 183 6.99 -7.43 -11.73
CA GLN A 183 6.34 -8.75 -11.79
C GLN A 183 5.96 -9.21 -10.39
#